data_AF-A0A520Z6N9-F1
#
_entry.id   AF-A0A520Z6N9-F1
#
_cell.length_a   1.000
_cell.length_b   1.000
_cell.length_c   1.000
_cell.angle_alpha   90.00
_cell.angle_beta   90.00
_cell.angle_gamma   90.00
#
_symmetry.space_group_name_H-M   'P 1'
#
loop_
_entity.id
_entity.type
_entity.pdbx_description
1 polymer ?
#
loop_
_entity_poly.entity_id
_entity_poly.type
_entity_poly.pdbx_seq_one_letter_code
_entity_poly.pdbx_strand_id
1 'polypeptide(L)'
;MTSDSFFERLQGQYSDEWPFVAYRKPGKSSVKALLQKNSKLNYSTEFTESGFVFSPFDIDEPAILIPLESSEIIEISSYHYTSEDSKDIFIGPVIDQTLNKEQHIDLIREGLDAIDSGFIDKVVLSRVEKAPLSNNAPLSILQELLSAYPLAFVYLWFHPEVGLWLGATPETLLSVRGKNATTMALAGTQAYKGSLNVDWGAKEQNEQQLVTEEIMRKLKTCTSDIKTSETSTVKAGNLLHLQTMITAKLKDNDLSRILNELHPTPAICGLPRNKAMEFIRSYENYD
;
A
#
# COMPACT_ATOMS: atom_id res chain seq x y z
N MET A 1 -11.68 -24.21 -3.42
CA MET A 1 -13.14 -23.93 -3.39
C MET A 1 -13.55 -23.22 -4.67
N THR A 2 -14.85 -23.02 -4.92
CA THR A 2 -15.35 -22.20 -6.05
C THR A 2 -15.27 -20.71 -5.72
N SER A 3 -15.33 -19.84 -6.75
CA SER A 3 -15.38 -18.38 -6.58
C SER A 3 -16.59 -17.97 -5.74
N ASP A 4 -17.78 -18.45 -6.10
CA ASP A 4 -19.04 -18.09 -5.43
C ASP A 4 -18.98 -18.42 -3.94
N SER A 5 -18.58 -19.64 -3.59
CA SER A 5 -18.44 -20.07 -2.19
C SER A 5 -17.40 -19.24 -1.43
N PHE A 6 -16.34 -18.76 -2.08
CA PHE A 6 -15.35 -17.89 -1.45
C PHE A 6 -15.94 -16.51 -1.11
N PHE A 7 -16.63 -15.88 -2.05
CA PHE A 7 -17.23 -14.55 -1.82
C PHE A 7 -18.46 -14.60 -0.92
N GLU A 8 -19.28 -15.66 -0.96
CA GLU A 8 -20.35 -15.90 0.01
C GLU A 8 -19.81 -15.96 1.44
N ARG A 9 -18.66 -16.63 1.64
CA ARG A 9 -18.02 -16.69 2.95
C ARG A 9 -17.48 -15.35 3.43
N LEU A 10 -16.88 -14.56 2.55
CA LEU A 10 -16.47 -13.19 2.88
C LEU A 10 -17.67 -12.31 3.23
N GLN A 11 -18.78 -12.46 2.51
CA GLN A 11 -20.00 -11.69 2.76
C GLN A 11 -20.59 -12.05 4.12
N GLY A 12 -20.64 -13.34 4.47
CA GLY A 12 -21.07 -13.80 5.80
C GLY A 12 -20.19 -13.20 6.89
N GLN A 13 -18.87 -13.33 6.75
CA GLN A 13 -17.90 -12.78 7.70
C GLN A 13 -18.06 -11.27 7.94
N TYR A 14 -18.28 -10.50 6.86
CA TYR A 14 -18.53 -9.06 6.95
C TYR A 14 -19.88 -8.75 7.60
N SER A 15 -20.93 -9.51 7.27
CA SER A 15 -22.29 -9.30 7.80
C SER A 15 -22.39 -9.67 9.29
N ASP A 16 -21.60 -10.65 9.73
CA ASP A 16 -21.51 -11.10 11.13
C ASP A 16 -20.54 -10.23 11.96
N GLU A 17 -19.98 -9.16 11.37
CA GLU A 17 -19.02 -8.25 11.99
C GLU A 17 -17.75 -8.95 12.52
N TRP A 18 -17.28 -9.99 11.81
CA TRP A 18 -16.06 -10.71 12.19
C TRP A 18 -14.84 -10.23 11.39
N PRO A 19 -13.65 -10.12 12.01
CA PRO A 19 -12.46 -9.65 11.31
C PRO A 19 -12.04 -10.59 10.18
N PHE A 20 -11.56 -10.02 9.08
CA PHE A 20 -10.96 -10.80 8.01
C PHE A 20 -10.04 -9.98 7.13
N VAL A 21 -9.25 -10.71 6.34
CA VAL A 21 -8.58 -10.16 5.18
C VAL A 21 -8.66 -11.11 4.01
N ALA A 22 -9.03 -10.61 2.84
CA ALA A 22 -8.92 -11.29 1.56
C ALA A 22 -7.87 -10.58 0.72
N TYR A 23 -6.94 -11.31 0.10
CA TYR A 23 -5.85 -10.70 -0.65
C TYR A 23 -5.30 -11.59 -1.77
N ARG A 24 -4.68 -10.93 -2.75
CA ARG A 24 -3.95 -11.54 -3.85
C ARG A 24 -2.58 -10.90 -3.97
N LYS A 25 -1.54 -11.74 -4.04
CA LYS A 25 -0.17 -11.30 -4.28
C LYS A 25 0.03 -10.86 -5.74
N PRO A 26 0.93 -9.90 -6.02
CA PRO A 26 1.28 -9.47 -7.37
C PRO A 26 1.50 -10.64 -8.35
N GLY A 27 0.81 -10.60 -9.50
CA GLY A 27 0.98 -11.58 -10.58
C GLY A 27 0.49 -13.00 -10.27
N LYS A 28 -0.21 -13.22 -9.15
CA LYS A 28 -0.81 -14.51 -8.83
C LYS A 28 -2.26 -14.57 -9.32
N SER A 29 -2.71 -15.77 -9.68
CA SER A 29 -4.12 -16.06 -9.97
C SER A 29 -4.91 -16.41 -8.72
N SER A 30 -4.25 -16.91 -7.66
CA SER A 30 -4.92 -17.37 -6.45
C SER A 30 -5.24 -16.21 -5.50
N VAL A 31 -6.42 -16.28 -4.89
CA VAL A 31 -6.89 -15.32 -3.87
C VAL A 31 -7.07 -16.08 -2.57
N LYS A 32 -6.48 -15.56 -1.50
CA LYS A 32 -6.51 -16.15 -0.16
C LYS A 32 -7.32 -15.25 0.76
N ALA A 33 -7.94 -15.82 1.78
CA ALA A 33 -8.45 -15.06 2.89
C ALA A 33 -8.13 -15.71 4.24
N LEU A 34 -7.95 -14.86 5.25
CA LEU A 34 -7.93 -15.23 6.67
C LEU A 34 -9.24 -14.75 7.28
N LEU A 35 -10.04 -15.69 7.78
CA LEU A 35 -11.31 -15.42 8.44
C LEU A 35 -11.13 -15.63 9.95
N GLN A 36 -11.02 -14.55 10.71
CA GLN A 36 -10.80 -14.64 12.15
C GLN A 36 -12.04 -15.23 12.83
N LYS A 37 -11.84 -16.15 13.78
CA LYS A 37 -12.94 -16.90 14.44
C LYS A 37 -13.52 -16.19 15.67
N ASN A 38 -13.10 -14.96 15.92
CA ASN A 38 -13.54 -14.10 17.03
C ASN A 38 -13.32 -12.63 16.67
N SER A 39 -13.94 -11.71 17.40
CA SER A 39 -13.83 -10.27 17.20
C SER A 39 -12.66 -9.61 17.95
N LYS A 40 -11.74 -10.38 18.52
CA LYS A 40 -10.65 -9.82 19.33
C LYS A 40 -9.70 -9.00 18.46
N LEU A 41 -9.49 -7.74 18.83
CA LEU A 41 -8.44 -6.91 18.26
C LEU A 41 -7.07 -7.40 18.77
N ASN A 42 -6.16 -7.73 17.84
CA ASN A 42 -4.80 -8.15 18.16
C ASN A 42 -3.80 -7.18 17.54
N TYR A 43 -2.61 -7.11 18.13
CA TYR A 43 -1.53 -6.23 17.70
C TYR A 43 -0.24 -7.02 17.51
N SER A 44 0.68 -6.46 16.72
CA SER A 44 2.04 -6.97 16.55
C SER A 44 3.03 -5.82 16.69
N THR A 45 4.08 -6.02 17.48
CA THR A 45 5.18 -5.04 17.66
C THR A 45 6.48 -5.56 17.07
N GLU A 46 6.79 -6.84 17.30
CA GLU A 46 8.04 -7.47 16.87
C GLU A 46 7.92 -8.19 15.52
N PHE A 47 6.70 -8.30 14.96
CA PHE A 47 6.42 -8.97 13.68
C PHE A 47 6.94 -10.42 13.63
N THR A 48 6.84 -11.13 14.76
CA THR A 48 7.26 -12.55 14.86
C THR A 48 6.09 -13.51 14.65
N GLU A 49 4.87 -12.99 14.73
CA GLU A 49 3.63 -13.74 14.59
C GLU A 49 3.38 -14.12 13.12
N SER A 50 2.68 -15.23 12.92
CA SER A 50 2.15 -15.58 11.60
C SER A 50 0.74 -15.03 11.44
N GLY A 51 0.50 -14.24 10.40
CA GLY A 51 -0.81 -13.67 10.11
C GLY A 51 -0.74 -12.56 9.07
N PHE A 52 -1.71 -11.67 9.10
CA PHE A 52 -1.74 -10.46 8.29
C PHE A 52 -1.68 -9.24 9.18
N VAL A 53 -0.68 -8.39 8.96
CA VAL A 53 -0.52 -7.14 9.71
C VAL A 53 -1.02 -5.97 8.87
N PHE A 54 -1.84 -5.12 9.48
CA PHE A 54 -2.29 -3.84 8.96
C PHE A 54 -1.65 -2.74 9.81
N SER A 55 -0.69 -2.02 9.23
CA SER A 55 0.11 -1.03 9.94
C SER A 55 -0.36 0.39 9.59
N PRO A 56 -0.52 1.28 10.57
CA PRO A 56 -0.79 2.69 10.34
C PRO A 56 0.38 3.42 9.66
N PHE A 57 0.11 4.60 9.09
CA PHE A 57 1.14 5.48 8.54
C PHE A 57 2.08 5.98 9.65
N ASP A 58 1.48 6.34 10.80
CA ASP A 58 2.21 6.70 12.00
C ASP A 58 2.89 5.47 12.62
N ILE A 59 4.20 5.55 12.84
CA ILE A 59 5.00 4.46 13.42
C ILE A 59 4.80 4.31 14.92
N ASP A 60 4.26 5.34 15.58
CA ASP A 60 3.99 5.33 17.02
C ASP A 60 2.67 4.61 17.33
N GLU A 61 1.82 4.42 16.32
CA GLU A 61 0.54 3.70 16.42
C GLU A 61 0.74 2.19 16.22
N PRO A 62 0.04 1.33 16.99
CA PRO A 62 0.29 -0.11 16.99
C PRO A 62 -0.22 -0.77 15.71
N ALA A 63 0.60 -1.66 15.12
CA ALA A 63 0.19 -2.44 13.97
C ALA A 63 -0.81 -3.53 14.37
N ILE A 64 -1.90 -3.64 13.63
CA ILE A 64 -3.03 -4.53 13.92
C ILE A 64 -2.81 -5.88 13.24
N LEU A 65 -3.05 -6.98 13.95
CA LEU A 65 -2.82 -8.34 13.48
C LEU A 65 -4.14 -9.11 13.34
N ILE A 66 -4.34 -9.73 12.18
CA ILE A 66 -5.25 -10.87 12.01
C ILE A 66 -4.41 -12.14 12.10
N PRO A 67 -4.39 -12.84 13.25
CA PRO A 67 -3.47 -13.93 13.50
C PRO A 67 -3.89 -15.22 12.80
N LEU A 68 -2.93 -15.94 12.24
CA LEU A 68 -3.16 -17.19 11.50
C LEU A 68 -3.76 -18.28 12.40
N GLU A 69 -3.29 -18.38 13.64
CA GLU A 69 -3.73 -19.40 14.61
C GLU A 69 -5.21 -19.29 15.01
N SER A 70 -5.75 -18.08 15.02
CA SER A 70 -7.16 -17.82 15.34
C SER A 70 -8.02 -17.59 14.09
N SER A 71 -7.48 -17.89 12.91
CA SER A 71 -8.16 -17.71 11.63
C SER A 71 -8.37 -19.04 10.90
N GLU A 72 -9.42 -19.09 10.10
CA GLU A 72 -9.54 -20.08 9.04
C GLU A 72 -8.94 -19.54 7.74
N ILE A 73 -8.18 -20.37 7.02
CA ILE A 73 -7.64 -20.01 5.72
C ILE A 73 -8.56 -20.58 4.64
N ILE A 74 -9.04 -19.72 3.76
CA ILE A 74 -9.74 -20.12 2.55
C ILE A 74 -8.99 -19.63 1.32
N GLU A 75 -9.03 -20.39 0.22
CA GLU A 75 -8.32 -20.05 -1.02
C GLU A 75 -9.07 -20.53 -2.25
N ILE A 76 -9.11 -19.67 -3.25
CA ILE A 76 -9.43 -20.01 -4.64
C ILE A 76 -8.13 -20.09 -5.45
N SER A 77 -7.89 -21.22 -6.11
CA SER A 77 -6.63 -21.49 -6.82
C SER A 77 -6.44 -20.60 -8.05
N SER A 78 -7.55 -20.21 -8.69
CA SER A 78 -7.56 -19.30 -9.83
C SER A 78 -8.83 -18.48 -9.80
N TYR A 79 -8.69 -17.16 -9.68
CA TYR A 79 -9.78 -16.22 -9.86
C TYR A 79 -9.76 -15.71 -11.30
N HIS A 80 -10.86 -15.93 -12.00
CA HIS A 80 -11.14 -15.35 -13.30
C HIS A 80 -12.37 -14.49 -13.16
N TYR A 81 -12.20 -13.18 -13.34
CA TYR A 81 -13.32 -12.26 -13.34
C TYR A 81 -14.14 -12.51 -14.61
N THR A 82 -15.44 -12.75 -14.48
CA THR A 82 -16.35 -12.79 -15.61
C THR A 82 -17.14 -11.49 -15.66
N SER A 83 -17.46 -10.98 -16.86
CA SER A 83 -18.24 -9.74 -17.00
C SER A 83 -19.64 -9.84 -16.39
N GLU A 84 -20.14 -11.06 -16.16
CA GLU A 84 -21.39 -11.33 -15.44
C GLU A 84 -21.28 -11.04 -13.93
N ASP A 85 -20.07 -10.95 -13.38
CA ASP A 85 -19.81 -10.61 -11.98
C ASP A 85 -19.92 -9.10 -11.68
N SER A 86 -20.04 -8.23 -12.71
CA SER A 86 -20.17 -6.79 -12.49
C SER A 86 -21.54 -6.47 -11.92
N LYS A 87 -21.61 -6.31 -10.61
CA LYS A 87 -22.77 -5.69 -9.97
C LYS A 87 -22.69 -4.19 -10.20
N ASP A 88 -23.83 -3.54 -10.42
CA ASP A 88 -23.89 -2.07 -10.47
C ASP A 88 -23.41 -1.49 -9.13
N ILE A 89 -22.13 -1.12 -9.06
CA ILE A 89 -21.56 -0.44 -7.90
C ILE A 89 -21.97 1.03 -8.00
N PHE A 90 -22.92 1.43 -7.19
CA PHE A 90 -23.21 2.84 -7.03
C PHE A 90 -22.14 3.51 -6.16
N ILE A 91 -21.31 4.33 -6.80
CA ILE A 91 -20.44 5.30 -6.14
C ILE A 91 -21.05 6.68 -6.42
N GLY A 92 -21.46 7.38 -5.37
CA GLY A 92 -21.99 8.73 -5.55
C GLY A 92 -20.91 9.73 -5.97
N PRO A 93 -21.30 10.98 -6.27
CA PRO A 93 -20.34 12.01 -6.64
C PRO A 93 -19.36 12.30 -5.50
N VAL A 94 -18.12 12.65 -5.88
CA VAL A 94 -17.12 13.12 -4.92
C VAL A 94 -17.62 14.41 -4.27
N ILE A 95 -17.63 14.41 -2.94
CA ILE A 95 -18.03 15.52 -2.08
C ILE A 95 -16.89 16.56 -2.07
N ASP A 96 -17.24 17.84 -2.18
CA ASP A 96 -16.33 19.00 -2.05
C ASP A 96 -15.10 18.97 -2.98
N GLN A 97 -15.20 18.36 -4.16
CA GLN A 97 -14.07 18.14 -5.09
C GLN A 97 -13.26 19.42 -5.39
N THR A 98 -13.92 20.55 -5.67
CA THR A 98 -13.24 21.81 -6.00
C THR A 98 -12.50 22.38 -4.80
N LEU A 99 -13.13 22.42 -3.63
CA LEU A 99 -12.53 22.92 -2.39
C LEU A 99 -11.31 22.09 -2.01
N ASN A 100 -11.42 20.75 -2.07
CA ASN A 100 -10.31 19.84 -1.77
C ASN A 100 -9.13 20.03 -2.73
N LYS A 101 -9.39 20.40 -3.99
CA LYS A 101 -8.33 20.72 -4.96
C LYS A 101 -7.62 22.02 -4.60
N GLU A 102 -8.35 23.08 -4.27
CA GLU A 102 -7.75 24.37 -3.90
C GLU A 102 -6.92 24.25 -2.62
N GLN A 103 -7.46 23.61 -1.58
CA GLN A 103 -6.76 23.32 -0.34
C GLN A 103 -5.47 22.52 -0.57
N HIS A 104 -5.51 21.52 -1.46
CA HIS A 104 -4.31 20.74 -1.77
C HIS A 104 -3.26 21.55 -2.56
N ILE A 105 -3.68 22.49 -3.43
CA ILE A 105 -2.75 23.41 -4.10
C ILE A 105 -2.07 24.32 -3.09
N ASP A 106 -2.81 24.84 -2.11
CA ASP A 106 -2.25 25.67 -1.05
C ASP A 106 -1.27 24.86 -0.18
N LEU A 107 -1.63 23.62 0.19
CA LEU A 107 -0.75 22.69 0.89
C LEU A 107 0.55 22.41 0.10
N ILE A 108 0.48 22.27 -1.22
CA ILE A 108 1.67 22.13 -2.07
C ILE A 108 2.56 23.37 -1.98
N ARG A 109 1.99 24.59 -1.93
CA ARG A 109 2.79 25.82 -1.80
C ARG A 109 3.55 25.85 -0.47
N GLU A 110 2.89 25.50 0.64
CA GLU A 110 3.54 25.37 1.94
C GLU A 110 4.69 24.35 1.91
N GLY A 111 4.48 23.22 1.22
CA GLY A 111 5.53 22.21 1.03
C GLY A 111 6.72 22.71 0.21
N LEU A 112 6.47 23.51 -0.83
CA LEU A 112 7.52 24.14 -1.63
C LEU A 112 8.30 25.19 -0.82
N ASP A 113 7.63 26.03 -0.05
CA ASP A 113 8.28 27.02 0.81
C ASP A 113 9.17 26.34 1.86
N ALA A 114 8.73 25.21 2.42
CA ALA A 114 9.53 24.40 3.33
C ALA A 114 10.76 23.78 2.65
N ILE A 115 10.65 23.38 1.37
CA ILE A 115 11.79 22.91 0.57
C ILE A 115 12.77 24.05 0.30
N ASP A 116 12.28 25.21 -0.13
CA ASP A 116 13.12 26.37 -0.47
C ASP A 116 13.86 26.93 0.76
N SER A 117 13.27 26.79 1.95
CA SER A 117 13.93 27.14 3.22
C SER A 117 15.02 26.13 3.66
N GLY A 118 15.09 24.97 3.03
CA GLY A 118 15.98 23.87 3.40
C GLY A 118 15.52 23.06 4.62
N PHE A 119 14.26 23.18 5.05
CA PHE A 119 13.70 22.42 6.17
C PHE A 119 13.50 20.94 5.82
N ILE A 120 13.06 20.67 4.59
CA ILE A 120 12.86 19.34 4.01
C ILE A 120 13.43 19.31 2.59
N ASP A 121 13.96 18.17 2.16
CA ASP A 121 14.40 17.96 0.77
C ASP A 121 13.26 17.44 -0.11
N LYS A 122 12.29 16.73 0.49
CA LYS A 122 11.11 16.16 -0.18
C LYS A 122 9.97 16.02 0.81
N VAL A 123 8.74 16.28 0.38
CA VAL A 123 7.52 15.85 1.07
C VAL A 123 6.51 15.32 0.06
N VAL A 124 5.79 14.28 0.45
CA VAL A 124 4.67 13.69 -0.28
C VAL A 124 3.43 14.11 0.46
N LEU A 125 2.61 14.91 -0.20
CA LEU A 125 1.39 15.46 0.36
C LEU A 125 0.20 14.72 -0.21
N SER A 126 -0.74 14.36 0.64
CA SER A 126 -1.94 13.63 0.27
C SER A 126 -3.16 14.56 0.23
N ARG A 127 -4.31 14.02 -0.21
CA ARG A 127 -5.64 14.63 -0.06
C ARG A 127 -6.68 13.53 -0.06
N VAL A 128 -7.83 13.79 0.56
CA VAL A 128 -8.93 12.83 0.67
C VAL A 128 -10.09 13.22 -0.26
N GLU A 129 -10.61 12.24 -0.99
CA GLU A 129 -11.87 12.36 -1.72
C GLU A 129 -12.92 11.47 -1.06
N LYS A 130 -14.07 12.05 -0.69
CA LYS A 130 -15.16 11.34 -0.01
C LYS A 130 -16.31 11.15 -0.98
N ALA A 131 -16.85 9.93 -1.06
CA ALA A 131 -18.02 9.62 -1.87
C ALA A 131 -18.92 8.63 -1.12
N PRO A 132 -20.25 8.75 -1.20
CA PRO A 132 -21.15 7.79 -0.60
C PRO A 132 -21.12 6.47 -1.39
N LEU A 133 -21.14 5.36 -0.65
CA LEU A 133 -21.01 4.01 -1.20
C LEU A 133 -22.19 3.14 -0.75
N SER A 134 -22.68 2.26 -1.62
CA SER A 134 -23.70 1.27 -1.23
C SER A 134 -23.13 0.18 -0.30
N ASN A 135 -23.94 -0.35 0.62
CA ASN A 135 -23.47 -1.26 1.68
C ASN A 135 -22.80 -2.55 1.19
N ASN A 136 -23.19 -3.08 0.03
CA ASN A 136 -22.62 -4.32 -0.52
C ASN A 136 -21.40 -4.08 -1.42
N ALA A 137 -21.04 -2.81 -1.63
CA ALA A 137 -19.97 -2.45 -2.56
C ALA A 137 -18.59 -3.04 -2.22
N PRO A 138 -18.13 -3.19 -0.95
CA PRO A 138 -16.74 -3.56 -0.70
C PRO A 138 -16.29 -4.87 -1.37
N LEU A 139 -17.14 -5.90 -1.37
CA LEU A 139 -16.84 -7.18 -2.02
C LEU A 139 -16.88 -7.07 -3.54
N SER A 140 -17.83 -6.31 -4.10
CA SER A 140 -17.88 -6.07 -5.55
C SER A 140 -16.69 -5.25 -6.03
N ILE A 141 -16.25 -4.23 -5.28
CA ILE A 141 -15.04 -3.48 -5.60
C ILE A 141 -13.81 -4.39 -5.50
N LEU A 142 -13.73 -5.30 -4.52
CA LEU A 142 -12.66 -6.30 -4.47
C LEU A 142 -12.60 -7.14 -5.76
N GLN A 143 -13.73 -7.64 -6.25
CA GLN A 143 -13.81 -8.39 -7.51
C GLN A 143 -13.30 -7.57 -8.70
N GLU A 144 -13.72 -6.30 -8.81
CA GLU A 144 -13.25 -5.39 -9.86
C GLU A 144 -11.75 -5.11 -9.77
N LEU A 145 -11.21 -4.87 -8.57
CA LEU A 145 -9.78 -4.63 -8.36
C LEU A 145 -8.94 -5.86 -8.71
N LEU A 146 -9.44 -7.06 -8.37
CA LEU A 146 -8.80 -8.31 -8.77
C LEU A 146 -8.74 -8.42 -10.29
N SER A 147 -9.78 -8.01 -11.02
CA SER A 147 -9.76 -8.00 -12.48
C SER A 147 -8.80 -6.95 -13.05
N ALA A 148 -8.92 -5.70 -12.60
CA ALA A 148 -8.27 -4.55 -13.19
C ALA A 148 -6.76 -4.49 -12.92
N TYR A 149 -6.30 -5.01 -11.78
CA TYR A 149 -4.90 -4.84 -11.32
C TYR A 149 -4.16 -6.17 -11.08
N PRO A 150 -3.93 -7.00 -12.11
CA PRO A 150 -3.31 -8.33 -11.97
C PRO A 150 -1.89 -8.31 -11.39
N LEU A 151 -1.16 -7.19 -11.55
CA LEU A 151 0.20 -7.02 -11.07
C LEU A 151 0.29 -6.34 -9.69
N ALA A 152 -0.82 -5.85 -9.14
CA ALA A 152 -0.83 -5.22 -7.82
C ALA A 152 -1.05 -6.24 -6.71
N PHE A 153 -0.66 -5.87 -5.49
CA PHE A 153 -1.17 -6.50 -4.29
C PHE A 153 -2.57 -5.96 -4.02
N VAL A 154 -3.57 -6.81 -4.21
CA VAL A 154 -4.99 -6.46 -4.00
C VAL A 154 -5.44 -7.02 -2.66
N TYR A 155 -6.12 -6.22 -1.85
CA TYR A 155 -6.62 -6.66 -0.55
C TYR A 155 -7.95 -5.98 -0.19
N LEU A 156 -8.75 -6.69 0.61
CA LEU A 156 -9.88 -6.22 1.40
C LEU A 156 -9.63 -6.67 2.83
N TRP A 157 -9.50 -5.73 3.76
CA TRP A 157 -9.25 -5.96 5.17
C TRP A 157 -10.40 -5.33 5.98
N PHE A 158 -10.87 -6.02 7.02
CA PHE A 158 -11.92 -5.53 7.88
C PHE A 158 -11.72 -5.98 9.34
N HIS A 159 -12.04 -5.08 10.26
CA HIS A 159 -12.23 -5.38 11.68
C HIS A 159 -13.35 -4.47 12.22
N PRO A 160 -14.34 -4.97 12.99
CA PRO A 160 -15.49 -4.18 13.43
C PRO A 160 -15.11 -2.95 14.28
N GLU A 161 -14.11 -3.07 15.14
CA GLU A 161 -13.63 -1.96 15.99
C GLU A 161 -12.74 -0.94 15.24
N VAL A 162 -12.31 -1.23 14.02
CA VAL A 162 -11.30 -0.44 13.30
C VAL A 162 -11.89 0.15 12.03
N GLY A 163 -12.56 -0.67 11.22
CA GLY A 163 -13.13 -0.28 9.93
C GLY A 163 -12.76 -1.24 8.81
N LEU A 164 -12.92 -0.76 7.57
CA LEU A 164 -12.70 -1.51 6.34
C LEU A 164 -11.72 -0.77 5.43
N TRP A 165 -10.71 -1.48 4.93
CA TRP A 165 -9.74 -0.97 3.97
C TRP A 165 -9.68 -1.88 2.76
N LEU A 166 -9.65 -1.26 1.57
CA LEU A 166 -9.55 -1.96 0.31
C LEU A 166 -8.52 -1.23 -0.55
N GLY A 167 -7.65 -1.96 -1.23
CA GLY A 167 -6.65 -1.34 -2.10
C GLY A 167 -5.99 -2.28 -3.08
N ALA A 168 -5.36 -1.68 -4.10
CA ALA A 168 -4.54 -2.35 -5.10
C ALA A 168 -3.19 -1.63 -5.21
N THR A 169 -2.25 -1.95 -4.33
CA THR A 169 -0.94 -1.28 -4.30
C THR A 169 0.06 -1.93 -5.27
N PRO A 170 0.76 -1.15 -6.10
CA PRO A 170 1.84 -1.65 -6.95
C PRO A 170 3.18 -1.79 -6.20
N GLU A 171 3.30 -1.19 -5.01
CA GLU A 171 4.56 -1.07 -4.30
C GLU A 171 4.67 -2.12 -3.20
N THR A 172 5.72 -2.95 -3.28
CA THR A 172 6.06 -3.87 -2.19
C THR A 172 7.11 -3.23 -1.29
N LEU A 173 6.73 -2.91 -0.06
CA LEU A 173 7.65 -2.37 0.94
C LEU A 173 8.82 -3.31 1.22
N LEU A 174 8.53 -4.59 1.48
CA LEU A 174 9.54 -5.59 1.79
C LEU A 174 9.02 -7.01 1.52
N SER A 175 9.88 -7.85 0.93
CA SER A 175 9.68 -9.29 0.79
C SER A 175 10.92 -10.01 1.32
N VAL A 176 10.73 -10.92 2.27
CA VAL A 176 11.82 -11.68 2.89
C VAL A 176 11.62 -13.17 2.65
N ARG A 177 12.68 -13.84 2.15
CA ARG A 177 12.75 -15.30 2.02
C ARG A 177 14.06 -15.83 2.59
N GLY A 178 13.96 -16.46 3.77
CA GLY A 178 15.13 -16.78 4.57
C GLY A 178 15.84 -15.48 4.96
N LYS A 179 17.10 -15.32 4.57
CA LYS A 179 17.87 -14.08 4.76
C LYS A 179 17.80 -13.11 3.58
N ASN A 180 17.17 -13.48 2.47
CA ASN A 180 17.09 -12.59 1.29
C ASN A 180 15.96 -11.59 1.47
N ALA A 181 16.29 -10.31 1.46
CA ALA A 181 15.34 -9.21 1.44
C ALA A 181 15.26 -8.62 0.03
N THR A 182 14.05 -8.30 -0.42
CA THR A 182 13.79 -7.58 -1.65
C THR A 182 12.79 -6.45 -1.36
N THR A 183 13.09 -5.25 -1.84
CA THR A 183 12.22 -4.07 -1.83
C THR A 183 12.33 -3.38 -3.19
N MET A 184 11.60 -2.29 -3.37
CA MET A 184 11.66 -1.47 -4.57
C MET A 184 11.61 0.01 -4.20
N ALA A 185 12.31 0.84 -4.98
CA ALA A 185 12.04 2.26 -5.05
C ALA A 185 11.07 2.49 -6.23
N LEU A 186 9.91 3.07 -5.97
CA LEU A 186 8.89 3.37 -6.96
C LEU A 186 8.50 4.85 -6.86
N ALA A 187 9.11 5.71 -7.68
CA ALA A 187 8.89 7.14 -7.68
C ALA A 187 9.04 7.72 -9.10
N GLY A 188 8.70 8.99 -9.27
CA GLY A 188 8.54 9.59 -10.60
C GLY A 188 7.28 9.04 -11.28
N THR A 189 6.35 9.91 -11.63
CA THR A 189 5.03 9.49 -12.15
C THR A 189 4.69 10.26 -13.42
N GLN A 190 4.21 9.55 -14.44
CA GLN A 190 3.66 10.14 -15.65
C GLN A 190 2.38 9.41 -16.08
N ALA A 191 1.49 10.09 -16.80
CA ALA A 191 0.29 9.47 -17.33
C ALA A 191 0.64 8.45 -18.44
N TYR A 192 0.02 7.27 -18.39
CA TYR A 192 0.16 6.28 -19.46
C TYR A 192 -0.58 6.73 -20.73
N LYS A 193 0.16 6.86 -21.84
CA LYS A 193 -0.38 7.28 -23.15
C LYS A 193 -0.25 6.18 -24.22
N GLY A 194 -0.42 4.92 -23.82
CA GLY A 194 -0.39 3.77 -24.75
C GLY A 194 0.99 3.14 -24.99
N SER A 195 2.07 3.68 -24.42
CA SER A 195 3.44 3.16 -24.58
C SER A 195 4.19 3.16 -23.24
N LEU A 196 5.10 2.20 -23.06
CA LEU A 196 6.09 2.19 -21.97
C LEU A 196 7.39 2.90 -22.35
N ASN A 197 7.63 3.12 -23.64
CA ASN A 197 8.74 3.92 -24.12
C ASN A 197 8.35 5.40 -24.02
N VAL A 198 8.83 6.06 -22.97
CA VAL A 198 8.54 7.45 -22.62
C VAL A 198 9.83 8.18 -22.23
N ASP A 199 9.84 9.48 -22.48
CA ASP A 199 10.94 10.36 -22.07
C ASP A 199 10.70 10.87 -20.65
N TRP A 200 11.57 10.47 -19.73
CA TRP A 200 11.51 10.92 -18.33
C TRP A 200 12.19 12.27 -18.16
N GLY A 201 11.53 13.21 -17.48
CA GLY A 201 12.09 14.50 -17.15
C GLY A 201 13.13 14.42 -16.04
N ALA A 202 13.98 15.45 -15.92
CA ALA A 202 14.99 15.53 -14.87
C ALA A 202 14.37 15.49 -13.47
N LYS A 203 13.17 16.07 -13.29
CA LYS A 203 12.43 16.03 -12.02
C LYS A 203 12.12 14.59 -11.60
N GLU A 204 11.50 13.80 -12.47
CA GLU A 204 11.11 12.42 -12.16
C GLU A 204 12.33 11.52 -11.93
N GLN A 205 13.39 11.71 -12.71
CA GLN A 205 14.65 10.98 -12.53
C GLN A 205 15.32 11.31 -11.19
N ASN A 206 15.39 12.60 -10.83
CA ASN A 206 15.92 13.05 -9.55
C ASN A 206 15.10 12.50 -8.38
N GLU A 207 13.77 12.51 -8.49
CA GLU A 207 12.89 11.95 -7.46
C GLU A 207 13.17 10.45 -7.26
N GLN A 208 13.24 9.68 -8.34
CA GLN A 208 13.56 8.26 -8.28
C GLN A 208 14.93 8.00 -7.65
N GLN A 209 15.94 8.79 -8.02
CA GLN A 209 17.27 8.66 -7.45
C GLN A 209 17.27 8.92 -5.95
N LEU A 210 16.63 10.01 -5.49
CA LEU A 210 16.53 10.37 -4.07
C LEU A 210 15.87 9.24 -3.24
N VAL A 211 14.76 8.68 -3.73
CA VAL A 211 14.08 7.57 -3.05
C VAL A 211 14.99 6.33 -2.98
N THR A 212 15.64 5.99 -4.10
CA THR A 212 16.53 4.81 -4.18
C THR A 212 17.72 4.94 -3.23
N GLU A 213 18.39 6.10 -3.23
CA GLU A 213 19.55 6.35 -2.39
C GLU A 213 19.22 6.31 -0.90
N GLU A 214 18.08 6.88 -0.49
CA GLU A 214 17.66 6.84 0.90
C GLU A 214 17.32 5.40 1.34
N ILE A 215 16.58 4.63 0.53
CA ILE A 215 16.27 3.23 0.87
C ILE A 215 17.58 2.44 1.04
N MET A 216 18.54 2.59 0.11
CA MET A 216 19.84 1.94 0.25
C MET A 216 20.58 2.37 1.51
N ARG A 217 20.56 3.66 1.86
CA ARG A 217 21.21 4.20 3.05
C ARG A 217 20.63 3.60 4.32
N LYS A 218 19.29 3.53 4.42
CA LYS A 218 18.55 2.92 5.53
C LYS A 218 18.84 1.43 5.67
N LEU A 219 18.85 0.70 4.56
CA LEU A 219 19.13 -0.74 4.56
C LEU A 219 20.54 -1.10 5.05
N LYS A 220 21.54 -0.22 4.92
CA LYS A 220 22.93 -0.51 5.37
C LYS A 220 23.02 -0.82 6.87
N THR A 221 22.11 -0.32 7.69
CA THR A 221 22.14 -0.52 9.15
C THR A 221 21.80 -1.97 9.51
N CYS A 222 20.82 -2.56 8.83
CA CYS A 222 20.26 -3.89 9.13
C CYS A 222 20.59 -4.99 8.09
N THR A 223 21.20 -4.64 6.95
CA THR A 223 21.49 -5.59 5.85
C THR A 223 22.92 -5.52 5.32
N SER A 224 23.33 -6.54 4.55
CA SER A 224 24.57 -6.62 3.78
C SER A 224 24.27 -6.97 2.31
N ASP A 225 25.29 -6.97 1.45
CA ASP A 225 25.18 -7.35 0.03
C ASP A 225 24.07 -6.63 -0.75
N ILE A 226 23.91 -5.32 -0.50
CA ILE A 226 22.89 -4.51 -1.15
C ILE A 226 23.22 -4.37 -2.65
N LYS A 227 22.25 -4.69 -3.51
CA LYS A 227 22.34 -4.57 -4.96
C LYS A 227 21.08 -3.92 -5.52
N THR A 228 21.24 -3.12 -6.55
CA THR A 228 20.14 -2.50 -7.29
C THR A 228 20.05 -3.05 -8.71
N SER A 229 18.85 -3.11 -9.28
CA SER A 229 18.67 -3.24 -10.72
C SER A 229 18.98 -1.92 -11.42
N GLU A 230 18.97 -1.94 -12.75
CA GLU A 230 18.76 -0.72 -13.52
C GLU A 230 17.37 -0.15 -13.24
N THR A 231 17.23 1.18 -13.36
CA THR A 231 15.93 1.84 -13.29
C THR A 231 15.15 1.54 -14.56
N SER A 232 13.91 1.09 -14.42
CA SER A 232 13.04 0.72 -15.54
C SER A 232 11.66 1.39 -15.43
N THR A 233 10.97 1.51 -16.56
CA THR A 233 9.59 2.02 -16.59
C THR A 233 8.61 0.89 -16.34
N VAL A 234 7.75 1.05 -15.35
CA VAL A 234 6.66 0.10 -15.04
C VAL A 234 5.31 0.79 -15.10
N LYS A 235 4.27 0.04 -15.47
CA LYS A 235 2.89 0.53 -15.49
C LYS A 235 2.15 0.07 -14.23
N ALA A 236 1.53 1.01 -13.53
CA ALA A 236 0.60 0.76 -12.44
C ALA A 236 -0.72 1.48 -12.73
N GLY A 237 -1.78 0.74 -13.04
CA GLY A 237 -3.05 1.32 -13.47
C GLY A 237 -2.91 2.20 -14.70
N ASN A 238 -3.36 3.45 -14.61
CA ASN A 238 -3.27 4.45 -15.68
C ASN A 238 -1.98 5.30 -15.63
N LEU A 239 -1.02 4.91 -14.81
CA LEU A 239 0.22 5.64 -14.58
C LEU A 239 1.44 4.79 -14.97
N LEU A 240 2.51 5.49 -15.31
CA LEU A 240 3.85 4.96 -15.42
C LEU A 240 4.67 5.45 -14.24
N HIS A 241 5.56 4.59 -13.76
CA HIS A 241 6.51 4.87 -12.70
C HIS A 241 7.93 4.48 -13.11
N LEU A 242 8.93 5.16 -12.56
CA LEU A 242 10.28 4.63 -12.52
C LEU A 242 10.40 3.64 -11.36
N GLN A 243 11.05 2.50 -11.62
CA GLN A 243 11.26 1.46 -10.63
C GLN A 243 12.71 1.01 -10.60
N THR A 244 13.25 0.91 -9.39
CA THR A 244 14.54 0.28 -9.11
C THR A 244 14.34 -0.82 -8.08
N MET A 245 14.62 -2.06 -8.44
CA MET A 245 14.55 -3.19 -7.51
C MET A 245 15.79 -3.21 -6.64
N ILE A 246 15.62 -3.43 -5.34
CA ILE A 246 16.71 -3.46 -4.36
C ILE A 246 16.69 -4.82 -3.66
N THR A 247 17.84 -5.49 -3.64
CA THR A 247 18.02 -6.77 -2.96
C THR A 247 19.12 -6.67 -1.93
N ALA A 248 18.97 -7.37 -0.81
CA ALA A 248 19.95 -7.37 0.28
C ALA A 248 19.87 -8.68 1.10
N LYS A 249 20.83 -8.86 2.01
CA LYS A 249 20.86 -9.95 2.99
C LYS A 249 20.64 -9.40 4.40
N LEU A 250 19.66 -9.92 5.13
CA LEU A 250 19.43 -9.52 6.52
C LEU A 250 20.59 -9.96 7.42
N LYS A 251 21.07 -9.07 8.30
CA LYS A 251 22.11 -9.40 9.29
C LYS A 251 21.57 -10.31 10.40
N ASP A 252 20.35 -10.06 10.85
CA ASP A 252 19.63 -10.82 11.87
C ASP A 252 18.25 -11.25 11.32
N ASN A 253 17.40 -11.88 12.14
CA ASN A 253 16.05 -12.29 11.75
C ASN A 253 14.99 -11.31 12.28
N ASP A 254 15.41 -10.16 12.79
CA ASP A 254 14.51 -9.17 13.37
C ASP A 254 13.86 -8.35 12.26
N LEU A 255 12.60 -8.68 11.96
CA LEU A 255 11.83 -7.98 10.92
C LEU A 255 11.44 -6.56 11.36
N SER A 256 11.23 -6.34 12.66
CA SER A 256 10.87 -5.01 13.20
C SER A 256 11.92 -3.98 12.83
N ARG A 257 13.20 -4.35 12.92
CA ARG A 257 14.33 -3.47 12.63
C ARG A 257 14.33 -2.98 11.20
N ILE A 258 14.18 -3.86 10.22
CA ILE A 258 14.18 -3.46 8.80
C ILE A 258 12.88 -2.73 8.43
N LEU A 259 11.74 -3.11 9.01
CA LEU A 259 10.47 -2.43 8.78
C LEU A 259 10.53 -0.99 9.30
N ASN A 260 11.06 -0.75 10.50
CA ASN A 260 11.25 0.59 11.06
C ASN A 260 12.22 1.45 10.24
N GLU A 261 13.24 0.84 9.62
CA GLU A 261 14.15 1.56 8.73
C GLU A 261 13.50 1.93 7.40
N LEU A 262 12.52 1.17 6.92
CA LEU A 262 11.86 1.40 5.64
C LEU A 262 10.57 2.22 5.73
N HIS A 263 9.74 2.00 6.74
CA HIS A 263 8.43 2.62 6.88
C HIS A 263 8.47 3.94 7.68
N PRO A 264 7.77 5.00 7.23
CA PRO A 264 7.32 5.20 5.86
C PRO A 264 8.51 5.46 4.92
N THR A 265 8.38 5.03 3.65
CA THR A 265 9.41 5.29 2.64
C THR A 265 9.36 6.75 2.20
N PRO A 266 10.45 7.29 1.63
CA PRO A 266 10.43 8.60 0.96
C PRO A 266 9.45 8.71 -0.21
N ALA A 267 8.92 7.58 -0.71
CA ALA A 267 7.93 7.56 -1.78
C ALA A 267 6.53 7.95 -1.28
N ILE A 268 6.25 7.81 0.02
CA ILE A 268 4.95 8.13 0.63
C ILE A 268 5.01 9.18 1.75
N CYS A 269 6.20 9.53 2.23
CA CYS A 269 6.39 10.51 3.30
C CYS A 269 7.28 11.67 2.83
N GLY A 270 8.60 11.49 2.82
CA GLY A 270 9.53 12.55 2.44
C GLY A 270 10.91 12.40 3.05
N LEU A 271 11.72 13.45 2.94
CA LEU A 271 13.12 13.53 3.33
C LEU A 271 13.43 14.89 3.97
N PRO A 272 14.18 14.93 5.09
CA PRO A 272 14.44 13.83 6.01
C PRO A 272 13.14 13.31 6.65
N ARG A 273 13.00 11.99 6.86
CA ARG A 273 11.75 11.35 7.33
C ARG A 273 11.06 12.09 8.48
N ASN A 274 11.78 12.36 9.57
CA ASN A 274 11.17 12.96 10.77
C ASN A 274 10.66 14.38 10.50
N LYS A 275 11.34 15.16 9.65
CA LYS A 275 10.94 16.51 9.28
C LYS A 275 9.76 16.51 8.32
N ALA A 276 9.74 15.57 7.37
CA ALA A 276 8.59 15.36 6.50
C ALA A 276 7.35 14.90 7.29
N MET A 277 7.49 13.98 8.26
CA MET A 277 6.39 13.58 9.14
C MET A 277 5.88 14.75 10.00
N GLU A 278 6.79 15.53 10.59
CA GLU A 278 6.45 16.74 11.36
C GLU A 278 5.64 17.72 10.50
N PHE A 279 6.06 17.93 9.26
CA PHE A 279 5.34 18.76 8.29
C PHE A 279 3.95 18.17 7.99
N ILE A 280 3.86 16.91 7.58
CA ILE A 280 2.59 16.24 7.23
C ILE A 280 1.57 16.35 8.37
N ARG A 281 1.97 15.99 9.60
CA ARG A 281 1.10 16.06 10.80
C ARG A 281 0.62 17.49 11.09
N SER A 282 1.42 18.50 10.75
CA SER A 282 1.07 19.91 11.03
C SER A 282 0.14 20.52 9.98
N TYR A 283 0.11 19.96 8.76
CA TYR A 283 -0.51 20.62 7.61
C TYR A 283 -1.63 19.82 6.91
N GLU A 284 -1.65 18.49 6.97
CA GLU A 284 -2.69 17.69 6.29
C GLU A 284 -4.05 17.77 6.99
N ASN A 285 -4.11 18.07 8.30
CA ASN A 285 -5.35 18.25 9.07
C ASN A 285 -6.33 17.05 9.03
N TYR A 286 -5.82 15.85 8.75
CA TYR A 286 -6.54 14.57 8.88
C TYR A 286 -5.55 13.45 9.22
N ASP A 287 -6.08 12.35 9.75
CA ASP A 287 -5.36 11.11 10.08
C ASP A 287 -5.61 10.02 9.01
#